data_AF-A0ABD0L7Z5-F1
#
_entry.id   AF-A0ABD0L7Z5-F1
#
_cell.length_a   1.000
_cell.length_b   1.000
_cell.length_c   1.000
_cell.angle_alpha   90.00
_cell.angle_beta   90.00
_cell.angle_gamma   90.00
#
_symmetry.space_group_name_H-M   'P 1'
#
loop_
_entity.id
_entity.type
_entity.pdbx_description
1 polymer ?
#
loop_
_entity_poly.entity_id
_entity_poly.type
_entity_poly.pdbx_seq_one_letter_code
_entity_poly.pdbx_strand_id
1 'polypeptide(L)'
;MYDPQVSKWPLEVEVRPGHIGNTSLSTVSTITSPSDKQSGELYSQIAQVVLVDKVTRRPTPVADEWRRLYLPHCVRGEQPLIIPRQQVPTDGAASVYQVKVSWSDTDNYNHTNFASYPRFALDAIHDALSQGLLPESLSEKDIAAGVAEVKISYIGEAVEGDMLQVHVWCPEKTERTVVCSMNKEGQLINQVTLIFHSADTTCQL
;
A
#
# COMPACT_ATOMS: atom_id res chain seq x y z
N MET A 1 6.73 -14.73 7.96
CA MET A 1 6.66 -16.04 8.63
C MET A 1 5.31 -16.68 8.26
N TYR A 2 5.30 -17.67 7.36
CA TYR A 2 4.10 -18.46 7.07
C TYR A 2 4.01 -19.56 8.12
N ASP A 3 3.05 -19.45 9.04
CA ASP A 3 2.75 -20.55 9.95
C ASP A 3 1.71 -21.48 9.28
N PRO A 4 2.07 -22.72 8.93
CA PRO A 4 1.10 -23.68 8.40
C PRO A 4 0.07 -24.11 9.45
N GLN A 5 0.35 -23.93 10.74
CA GLN A 5 -0.50 -24.34 11.85
C GLN A 5 -1.64 -23.35 12.13
N VAL A 6 -1.46 -22.07 11.76
CA VAL A 6 -2.54 -21.09 11.82
C VAL A 6 -3.58 -21.43 10.75
N SER A 7 -4.79 -21.73 11.21
CA SER A 7 -5.93 -21.97 10.35
C SER A 7 -6.23 -20.70 9.55
N LYS A 8 -6.11 -20.82 8.22
CA LYS A 8 -6.24 -19.71 7.27
C LYS A 8 -7.68 -19.37 6.92
N TRP A 9 -8.61 -20.24 7.31
CA TRP A 9 -10.04 -20.13 7.02
C TRP A 9 -10.88 -20.83 8.09
N PRO A 10 -12.08 -20.31 8.41
CA PRO A 10 -12.63 -19.04 7.92
C PRO A 10 -11.88 -17.83 8.49
N LEU A 11 -11.90 -16.70 7.78
CA LEU A 11 -11.44 -15.41 8.29
C LEU A 11 -12.65 -14.54 8.62
N GLU A 12 -12.58 -13.80 9.72
CA GLU A 12 -13.55 -12.76 10.05
C GLU A 12 -12.96 -11.40 9.71
N VAL A 13 -13.77 -10.55 9.08
CA VAL A 13 -13.39 -9.19 8.69
C VAL A 13 -14.35 -8.22 9.36
N GLU A 14 -13.83 -7.39 10.26
CA GLU A 14 -14.58 -6.25 10.81
C GLU A 14 -14.22 -5.00 10.01
N VAL A 15 -15.21 -4.23 9.58
CA VAL A 15 -15.01 -2.95 8.88
C VAL A 15 -15.77 -1.86 9.63
N ARG A 16 -15.06 -0.80 10.00
CA ARG A 16 -15.61 0.33 10.75
C ARG A 16 -15.32 1.66 10.05
N PRO A 17 -16.22 2.64 10.14
CA PRO A 17 -15.89 4.01 9.76
C PRO A 17 -14.69 4.52 10.58
N GLY A 18 -13.70 5.09 9.91
CA GLY A 18 -12.49 5.63 10.53
C GLY A 18 -12.64 7.11 10.86
N HIS A 19 -12.46 7.94 9.83
CA HIS A 19 -12.51 9.40 9.84
C HIS A 19 -13.32 9.89 8.64
N ILE A 20 -14.12 10.94 8.84
CA ILE A 20 -14.89 11.62 7.78
C ILE A 20 -14.41 13.07 7.68
N GLY A 21 -13.68 13.35 6.61
CA GLY A 21 -13.17 14.68 6.30
C GLY A 21 -14.14 15.48 5.44
N ASN A 22 -13.67 16.60 4.86
CA ASN A 22 -14.52 17.39 3.99
C ASN A 22 -14.85 16.67 2.67
N THR A 23 -13.83 16.10 2.04
CA THR A 23 -13.91 15.44 0.73
C THR A 23 -13.41 13.99 0.78
N SER A 24 -13.20 13.45 1.99
CA SER A 24 -12.58 12.15 2.20
C SER A 24 -13.29 11.34 3.26
N LEU A 25 -13.18 10.03 3.14
CA LEU A 25 -13.72 9.04 4.05
C LEU A 25 -12.64 8.00 4.28
N SER A 26 -12.47 7.54 5.52
CA SER A 26 -11.62 6.38 5.78
C SER A 26 -12.37 5.26 6.46
N THR A 27 -11.90 4.05 6.22
CA THR A 27 -12.35 2.82 6.87
C THR A 27 -11.19 2.23 7.65
N VAL A 28 -11.50 1.65 8.80
CA VAL A 28 -10.59 0.77 9.53
C VAL A 28 -11.10 -0.65 9.33
N SER A 29 -10.23 -1.54 8.87
CA SER A 29 -10.56 -2.95 8.71
C SER A 29 -9.60 -3.79 9.53
N THR A 30 -10.12 -4.78 10.24
CA THR A 30 -9.33 -5.77 10.98
C THR A 30 -9.72 -7.16 10.49
N ILE A 31 -8.73 -8.06 10.42
CA ILE A 31 -8.92 -9.45 10.04
C ILE A 31 -8.44 -10.33 11.17
N THR A 32 -9.29 -11.27 11.58
CA THR A 32 -9.02 -12.25 12.65
C THR A 32 -9.30 -13.67 12.18
N SER A 33 -8.70 -14.66 12.84
CA SER A 33 -9.03 -16.08 12.63
C SER A 33 -9.89 -16.59 13.80
N PRO A 34 -11.20 -16.86 13.62
CA PRO A 34 -12.04 -17.43 14.66
C PRO A 34 -11.57 -18.82 15.13
N SER A 35 -10.88 -19.56 14.25
CA SER A 35 -10.29 -20.87 14.53
C SER A 35 -9.03 -20.81 15.40
N ASP A 36 -8.40 -19.64 15.51
CA ASP A 36 -7.19 -19.46 16.31
C ASP A 36 -7.34 -18.21 17.20
N LYS A 37 -7.95 -18.41 18.37
CA LYS A 37 -8.16 -17.35 19.36
C LYS A 37 -6.86 -16.87 20.00
N GLN A 38 -5.74 -17.56 19.80
CA GLN A 38 -4.44 -17.17 20.38
C GLN A 38 -3.68 -16.20 19.49
N SER A 39 -3.82 -16.29 18.16
CA SER A 39 -3.10 -15.38 17.25
C SER A 39 -3.66 -13.96 17.17
N GLY A 40 -4.89 -13.73 17.65
CA GLY A 40 -5.45 -12.38 17.77
C GLY A 40 -5.73 -11.71 16.42
N GLU A 41 -5.33 -10.44 16.28
CA GLU A 41 -5.44 -9.70 15.01
C GLU A 41 -4.33 -10.13 14.04
N LEU A 42 -4.73 -10.62 12.87
CA LEU A 42 -3.79 -11.03 11.82
C LEU A 42 -3.37 -9.85 10.94
N TYR A 43 -4.27 -8.88 10.77
CA TYR A 43 -4.07 -7.72 9.91
C TYR A 43 -5.01 -6.60 10.33
N SER A 44 -4.50 -5.38 10.32
CA SER A 44 -5.32 -4.17 10.33
C SER A 44 -4.88 -3.21 9.23
N GLN A 45 -5.84 -2.45 8.74
CA GLN A 45 -5.58 -1.38 7.80
C GLN A 45 -6.46 -0.17 8.05
N ILE A 46 -5.95 0.96 7.60
CA ILE A 46 -6.71 2.18 7.41
C ILE A 46 -6.63 2.51 5.92
N ALA A 47 -7.78 2.52 5.25
CA ALA A 47 -7.88 2.98 3.87
C ALA A 47 -8.62 4.32 3.86
N GLN A 48 -8.09 5.32 3.16
CA GLN A 48 -8.75 6.62 3.00
C GLN A 48 -8.98 6.89 1.52
N VAL A 49 -10.25 7.12 1.17
CA VAL A 49 -10.69 7.49 -0.16
C VAL A 49 -11.03 8.98 -0.22
N VAL A 50 -10.81 9.58 -1.39
CA VAL A 50 -11.24 10.95 -1.70
C VAL A 50 -12.36 10.85 -2.73
N LEU A 51 -13.45 11.56 -2.48
CA LEU A 51 -14.54 11.68 -3.43
C LEU A 51 -14.12 12.65 -4.54
N VAL A 52 -14.22 12.22 -5.79
CA VAL A 52 -13.84 13.02 -6.96
C VAL A 52 -15.03 13.09 -7.91
N ASP A 53 -15.38 14.32 -8.33
CA ASP A 53 -16.39 14.52 -9.35
C ASP A 53 -15.86 14.08 -10.72
N LYS A 54 -16.63 13.23 -11.41
CA LYS A 54 -16.19 12.58 -12.66
C LYS A 54 -16.00 13.55 -13.83
N VAL A 55 -16.69 14.69 -13.82
CA VAL A 55 -16.67 15.68 -14.91
C VAL A 55 -15.54 16.69 -14.71
N THR A 56 -15.48 17.28 -13.53
CA THR A 56 -14.54 18.34 -13.17
C THR A 56 -13.19 17.80 -12.71
N ARG A 57 -13.11 16.50 -12.35
CA ARG A 57 -11.91 15.84 -11.83
C ARG A 57 -11.37 16.50 -10.57
N ARG A 58 -12.25 17.11 -9.77
CA ARG A 58 -11.90 17.80 -8.52
C ARG A 58 -12.48 17.09 -7.30
N PRO A 59 -11.84 17.22 -6.12
CA PRO A 59 -12.41 16.72 -4.87
C PRO A 59 -13.79 17.30 -4.62
N THR A 60 -14.73 16.46 -4.19
CA THR A 60 -16.13 16.83 -3.93
C THR A 60 -16.47 16.58 -2.46
N PRO A 61 -17.26 17.46 -1.82
CA PRO A 61 -17.66 17.25 -0.44
C PRO A 61 -18.40 15.94 -0.22
N VAL A 62 -18.16 15.31 0.92
CA VAL A 62 -19.00 14.23 1.45
C VAL A 62 -20.38 14.81 1.76
N ALA A 63 -21.44 14.20 1.23
CA ALA A 63 -22.82 14.60 1.46
C ALA A 63 -23.17 14.60 2.97
N ASP A 64 -23.92 15.60 3.42
CA ASP A 64 -24.23 15.80 4.83
C ASP A 64 -24.98 14.61 5.46
N GLU A 65 -25.82 13.94 4.67
CA GLU A 65 -26.53 12.73 5.12
C GLU A 65 -25.55 11.61 5.53
N TRP A 66 -24.49 11.39 4.75
CA TRP A 66 -23.45 10.41 5.07
C TRP A 66 -22.72 10.80 6.35
N ARG A 67 -22.37 12.08 6.51
CA ARG A 67 -21.71 12.55 7.73
C ARG A 67 -22.59 12.29 8.94
N ARG A 68 -23.86 12.68 8.88
CA ARG A 68 -24.82 12.47 9.97
C ARG A 68 -24.96 11.00 10.36
N LEU A 69 -25.01 10.10 9.38
CA LEU A 69 -25.19 8.67 9.62
C LEU A 69 -23.95 7.99 10.19
N TYR A 70 -22.75 8.34 9.72
CA TYR A 70 -21.53 7.57 10.01
C TYR A 70 -20.57 8.23 11.00
N LEU A 71 -20.61 9.56 11.16
CA LEU A 71 -19.72 10.28 12.08
C LEU A 71 -19.79 9.77 13.53
N PRO A 72 -20.97 9.44 14.10
CA PRO A 72 -21.05 8.87 15.46
C PRO A 72 -20.36 7.52 15.62
N HIS A 73 -20.06 6.83 14.52
CA HIS A 73 -19.45 5.49 14.49
C HIS A 73 -17.95 5.53 14.13
N CYS A 74 -17.38 6.71 13.90
CA CYS A 74 -15.98 6.90 13.54
C CYS A 74 -15.03 6.55 14.69
N VAL A 75 -14.13 5.58 14.46
CA VAL A 75 -13.17 5.12 15.49
C VAL A 75 -11.87 5.91 15.55
N ARG A 76 -11.57 6.75 14.55
CA ARG A 76 -10.34 7.58 14.50
C ARG A 76 -10.58 9.06 14.81
N GLY A 77 -11.82 9.44 15.14
CA GLY A 77 -12.20 10.82 15.40
C GLY A 77 -11.85 11.76 14.24
N GLU A 78 -11.24 12.89 14.54
CA GLU A 78 -10.91 13.95 13.56
C GLU A 78 -9.60 13.73 12.79
N GLN A 79 -8.86 12.64 13.03
CA GLN A 79 -7.52 12.46 12.46
C GLN A 79 -7.55 11.80 11.07
N PRO A 80 -7.17 12.51 9.99
CA PRO A 80 -7.05 11.90 8.67
C PRO A 80 -5.88 10.91 8.60
N LEU A 81 -5.91 10.03 7.61
CA LEU A 81 -4.71 9.27 7.22
C LEU A 81 -3.83 10.16 6.33
N ILE A 82 -2.60 10.43 6.78
CA ILE A 82 -1.60 11.17 6.02
C ILE A 82 -0.36 10.29 5.90
N ILE A 83 0.03 9.97 4.66
CA ILE A 83 1.27 9.24 4.35
C ILE A 83 2.24 10.26 3.77
N PRO A 84 3.34 10.59 4.49
CA PRO A 84 4.34 11.53 4.00
C PRO A 84 4.96 11.05 2.69
N ARG A 85 5.11 11.96 1.74
CA ARG A 85 5.82 11.69 0.49
C ARG A 85 7.32 11.69 0.74
N GLN A 86 7.99 10.65 0.26
CA GLN A 86 9.44 10.55 0.23
C GLN A 86 9.96 11.02 -1.11
N GLN A 87 11.11 11.70 -1.10
CA GLN A 87 11.76 12.16 -2.33
C GLN A 87 12.62 11.04 -2.90
N VAL A 88 12.60 10.89 -4.22
CA VAL A 88 13.52 10.00 -4.91
C VAL A 88 14.94 10.54 -4.71
N PRO A 89 15.92 9.69 -4.29
CA PRO A 89 17.31 10.10 -4.17
C PRO A 89 17.86 10.66 -5.50
N THR A 90 18.65 11.73 -5.41
CA THR A 90 19.23 12.42 -6.58
C THR A 90 20.69 12.03 -6.86
N ASP A 91 21.28 11.24 -5.96
CA ASP A 91 22.63 10.70 -6.01
C ASP A 91 22.74 9.41 -6.85
N GLY A 92 21.65 8.97 -7.48
CA GLY A 92 21.60 7.75 -8.27
C GLY A 92 21.40 6.48 -7.44
N ALA A 93 21.11 6.58 -6.15
CA ALA A 93 20.84 5.41 -5.29
C ALA A 93 19.51 4.70 -5.60
N ALA A 94 18.67 5.27 -6.46
CA ALA A 94 17.42 4.65 -6.88
C ALA A 94 17.62 3.80 -8.15
N SER A 95 17.27 2.52 -8.07
CA SER A 95 17.10 1.67 -9.25
C SER A 95 15.80 2.03 -9.98
N VAL A 96 15.74 1.77 -11.28
CA VAL A 96 14.58 2.10 -12.13
C VAL A 96 14.09 0.88 -12.87
N TYR A 97 12.84 0.52 -12.62
CA TYR A 97 12.10 -0.52 -13.33
C TYR A 97 11.02 0.11 -14.21
N GLN A 98 10.71 -0.51 -15.35
CA GLN A 98 9.64 -0.04 -16.24
C GLN A 98 8.52 -1.06 -16.31
N VAL A 99 7.29 -0.60 -16.15
CA VAL A 99 6.10 -1.43 -16.29
C VAL A 99 5.11 -0.76 -17.24
N LYS A 100 4.56 -1.56 -18.15
CA LYS A 100 3.44 -1.15 -18.99
C LYS A 100 2.14 -1.58 -18.34
N VAL A 101 1.21 -0.65 -18.15
CA VAL A 101 -0.13 -0.99 -17.65
C VAL A 101 -0.85 -1.84 -18.68
N SER A 102 -1.18 -3.08 -18.30
CA SER A 102 -1.91 -4.02 -19.15
C SER A 102 -3.43 -3.84 -18.97
N TRP A 103 -4.22 -4.30 -19.93
CA TRP A 103 -5.69 -4.27 -19.82
C TRP A 103 -6.20 -4.91 -18.52
N SER A 104 -5.62 -6.05 -18.12
CA SER A 104 -5.96 -6.76 -16.88
C SER A 104 -5.62 -6.01 -15.60
N ASP A 105 -4.82 -4.94 -15.70
CA ASP A 105 -4.51 -4.08 -14.56
C ASP A 105 -5.58 -3.02 -14.33
N THR A 106 -6.56 -2.90 -15.22
CA THR A 106 -7.60 -1.86 -15.16
C THR A 106 -8.87 -2.33 -14.48
N ASP A 107 -9.61 -1.40 -13.87
CA ASP A 107 -10.92 -1.62 -13.26
C ASP A 107 -12.08 -1.25 -14.21
N ASN A 108 -13.32 -1.36 -13.72
CA ASN A 108 -14.51 -1.01 -14.48
C ASN A 108 -14.63 0.48 -14.85
N TYR A 109 -13.74 1.34 -14.33
CA TYR A 109 -13.63 2.76 -14.68
C TYR A 109 -12.49 3.03 -15.67
N ASN A 110 -11.86 1.98 -16.22
CA ASN A 110 -10.70 2.05 -17.13
C ASN A 110 -9.48 2.74 -16.51
N HIS A 111 -9.39 2.79 -15.19
CA HIS A 111 -8.18 3.22 -14.49
C HIS A 111 -7.41 1.98 -14.03
N THR A 112 -6.10 2.11 -13.88
CA THR A 112 -5.26 1.11 -13.22
C THR A 112 -5.82 0.87 -11.81
N ASN A 113 -6.20 -0.37 -11.53
CA ASN A 113 -6.74 -0.80 -10.25
C ASN A 113 -5.72 -0.49 -9.13
N PHE A 114 -6.21 0.04 -8.00
CA PHE A 114 -5.36 0.38 -6.87
C PHE A 114 -4.52 -0.81 -6.38
N ALA A 115 -5.04 -2.04 -6.49
CA ALA A 115 -4.35 -3.26 -6.08
C ALA A 115 -3.17 -3.64 -7.01
N SER A 116 -3.10 -3.11 -8.22
CA SER A 116 -2.03 -3.37 -9.18
C SER A 116 -0.72 -2.69 -8.76
N TYR A 117 -0.78 -1.51 -8.14
CA TYR A 117 0.41 -0.74 -7.74
C TYR A 117 1.33 -1.48 -6.77
N PRO A 118 0.86 -2.08 -5.65
CA PRO A 118 1.75 -2.86 -4.79
C PRO A 118 2.37 -4.08 -5.50
N ARG A 119 1.71 -4.67 -6.50
CA ARG A 119 2.31 -5.72 -7.34
C ARG A 119 3.46 -5.16 -8.18
N PHE A 120 3.26 -4.04 -8.86
CA PHE A 120 4.32 -3.37 -9.62
C PHE A 120 5.53 -3.02 -8.74
N ALA A 121 5.28 -2.62 -7.49
CA ALA A 121 6.34 -2.33 -6.52
C ALA A 121 7.14 -3.60 -6.18
N LEU A 122 6.46 -4.71 -5.89
CA LEU A 122 7.12 -5.99 -5.60
C LEU A 122 7.94 -6.51 -6.80
N ASP A 123 7.40 -6.41 -8.01
CA ASP A 123 8.10 -6.79 -9.24
C ASP A 123 9.40 -5.96 -9.41
N ALA A 124 9.32 -4.64 -9.17
CA ALA A 124 10.47 -3.74 -9.24
C ALA A 124 11.51 -4.00 -8.14
N ILE A 125 11.07 -4.34 -6.92
CA ILE A 125 11.98 -4.70 -5.82
C ILE A 125 12.73 -5.99 -6.13
N HIS A 126 12.02 -7.00 -6.62
CA HIS A 126 12.63 -8.27 -7.01
C HIS A 126 13.66 -8.07 -8.13
N ASP A 127 13.34 -7.27 -9.15
CA ASP A 127 14.27 -6.91 -10.22
C ASP A 127 15.54 -6.22 -9.65
N ALA A 128 15.37 -5.21 -8.80
CA ALA A 128 16.49 -4.49 -8.18
C ALA A 128 17.36 -5.40 -7.29
N LEU A 129 16.76 -6.32 -6.53
CA LEU A 129 17.50 -7.31 -5.74
C LEU A 129 18.31 -8.26 -6.62
N SER A 130 17.72 -8.77 -7.69
CA SER A 130 18.39 -9.71 -8.60
C SER A 130 19.60 -9.08 -9.30
N GLN A 131 19.62 -7.75 -9.43
CA GLN A 131 20.71 -6.98 -10.01
C GLN A 131 21.72 -6.47 -8.95
N GLY A 132 21.50 -6.73 -7.66
CA GLY A 132 22.36 -6.23 -6.58
C GLY A 132 22.32 -4.71 -6.40
N LEU A 133 21.20 -4.06 -6.76
CA LEU A 133 21.04 -2.60 -6.70
C LEU A 133 20.46 -2.11 -5.37
N LEU A 134 20.02 -3.02 -4.50
CA LEU A 134 19.58 -2.70 -3.14
C LEU A 134 20.68 -3.04 -2.11
N PRO A 135 20.69 -2.39 -0.94
CA PRO A 135 21.67 -2.68 0.10
C PRO A 135 21.65 -4.14 0.55
N GLU A 136 22.81 -4.67 0.93
CA GLU A 136 22.98 -6.04 1.45
C GLU A 136 22.13 -6.35 2.69
N SER A 137 21.67 -5.32 3.40
CA SER A 137 20.77 -5.44 4.56
C SER A 137 19.34 -5.87 4.21
N LEU A 138 19.00 -5.95 2.92
CA LEU A 138 17.76 -6.54 2.42
C LEU A 138 18.09 -7.73 1.53
N SER A 139 17.60 -8.91 1.90
CA SER A 139 17.86 -10.16 1.19
C SER A 139 16.58 -10.75 0.59
N GLU A 140 16.73 -11.69 -0.35
CA GLU A 140 15.61 -12.51 -0.84
C GLU A 140 14.89 -13.26 0.30
N LYS A 141 15.61 -13.59 1.38
CA LYS A 141 15.02 -14.24 2.55
C LYS A 141 14.06 -13.31 3.30
N ASP A 142 14.36 -12.01 3.38
CA ASP A 142 13.46 -11.03 3.99
C ASP A 142 12.20 -10.84 3.14
N ILE A 143 12.34 -10.85 1.81
CA ILE A 143 11.19 -10.84 0.89
C ILE A 143 10.33 -12.08 1.08
N ALA A 144 10.95 -13.27 1.16
CA ALA A 144 10.27 -14.53 1.43
C ALA A 144 9.63 -14.58 2.85
N ALA A 145 10.20 -13.86 3.82
CA ALA A 145 9.63 -13.71 5.15
C ALA A 145 8.33 -12.88 5.13
N GLY A 146 8.09 -12.11 4.08
CA GLY A 146 6.85 -11.37 3.84
C GLY A 146 6.89 -9.94 4.38
N VAL A 147 5.86 -9.19 4.02
CA VAL A 147 5.71 -7.77 4.37
C VAL A 147 5.04 -7.62 5.73
N ALA A 148 5.67 -6.88 6.62
CA ALA A 148 5.15 -6.53 7.95
C ALA A 148 4.24 -5.29 7.92
N GLU A 149 4.59 -4.29 7.08
CA GLU A 149 3.81 -3.06 6.96
C GLU A 149 3.82 -2.56 5.51
N VAL A 150 2.67 -2.07 5.04
CA VAL A 150 2.49 -1.45 3.73
C VAL A 150 1.92 -0.06 3.91
N LYS A 151 2.54 0.95 3.30
CA LYS A 151 2.01 2.32 3.19
C LYS A 151 1.89 2.68 1.72
N ILE A 152 0.72 3.13 1.29
CA ILE A 152 0.49 3.49 -0.12
C ILE A 152 -0.17 4.87 -0.22
N SER A 153 0.45 5.75 -1.02
CA SER A 153 -0.13 7.04 -1.41
C SER A 153 -0.51 7.01 -2.89
N TYR A 154 -1.80 7.21 -3.17
CA TYR A 154 -2.33 7.36 -4.53
C TYR A 154 -2.51 8.86 -4.83
N ILE A 155 -1.76 9.37 -5.81
CA ILE A 155 -1.61 10.80 -6.09
C ILE A 155 -2.18 11.16 -7.46
N GLY A 156 -2.00 10.27 -8.44
CA GLY A 156 -2.51 10.38 -9.79
C GLY A 156 -3.01 9.03 -10.30
N GLU A 157 -3.51 9.02 -11.53
CA GLU A 157 -4.09 7.84 -12.17
C GLU A 157 -3.25 7.47 -13.41
N ALA A 158 -3.27 6.17 -13.73
CA ALA A 158 -2.76 5.62 -14.97
C ALA A 158 -3.85 4.78 -15.64
N VAL A 159 -3.76 4.61 -16.96
CA VAL A 159 -4.69 3.85 -17.80
C VAL A 159 -3.93 2.80 -18.60
N GLU A 160 -4.67 1.91 -19.26
CA GLU A 160 -4.09 0.91 -20.15
C GLU A 160 -3.11 1.55 -21.16
N GLY A 161 -1.95 0.93 -21.33
CA GLY A 161 -0.93 1.36 -22.28
C GLY A 161 0.06 2.38 -21.75
N ASP A 162 -0.22 3.01 -20.60
CA ASP A 162 0.73 3.90 -19.93
C ASP A 162 2.01 3.15 -19.57
N MET A 163 3.14 3.84 -19.72
CA MET A 163 4.45 3.37 -19.26
C MET A 163 4.79 4.06 -17.94
N LEU A 164 4.99 3.27 -16.89
CA LEU A 164 5.36 3.76 -15.57
C LEU A 164 6.83 3.48 -15.30
N GLN A 165 7.52 4.47 -14.73
CA GLN A 165 8.86 4.35 -14.18
C GLN A 165 8.75 4.14 -12.67
N VAL A 166 9.16 2.97 -12.19
CA VAL A 166 9.18 2.63 -10.76
C VAL A 166 10.60 2.84 -10.25
N HIS A 167 10.80 3.91 -9.47
CA HIS A 167 12.04 4.18 -8.77
C HIS A 167 12.05 3.43 -7.44
N VAL A 168 13.06 2.61 -7.18
CA VAL A 168 13.15 1.78 -5.98
C VAL A 168 14.42 2.11 -5.21
N TRP A 169 14.29 2.42 -3.92
CA TRP A 169 15.43 2.68 -3.03
C TRP A 169 15.11 2.30 -1.58
N CYS A 170 16.16 2.13 -0.77
CA CYS A 170 16.06 1.97 0.67
C CYS A 170 16.41 3.30 1.36
N PRO A 171 15.51 3.91 2.15
CA PRO A 171 15.82 5.13 2.88
C PRO A 171 16.97 4.94 3.88
N GLU A 172 17.74 6.00 4.11
CA GLU A 172 18.85 5.96 5.06
C GLU A 172 18.40 5.53 6.46
N LYS A 173 19.20 4.69 7.11
CA LYS A 173 18.99 4.22 8.50
C LYS A 173 17.66 3.48 8.71
N THR A 174 17.04 3.00 7.63
CA THR A 174 15.88 2.12 7.71
C THR A 174 16.24 0.74 7.18
N GLU A 175 16.40 -0.21 8.09
CA GLU A 175 16.58 -1.60 7.70
C GLU A 175 15.28 -2.15 7.11
N ARG A 176 15.39 -2.98 6.06
CA ARG A 176 14.26 -3.73 5.46
C ARG A 176 13.08 -2.85 5.02
N THR A 177 13.31 -1.56 4.84
CA THR A 177 12.32 -0.60 4.35
C THR A 177 12.67 -0.26 2.91
N VAL A 178 11.72 -0.45 2.01
CA VAL A 178 11.88 -0.14 0.60
C VAL A 178 10.78 0.80 0.16
N VAL A 179 11.17 1.82 -0.59
CA VAL A 179 10.24 2.79 -1.17
C VAL A 179 10.26 2.63 -2.68
N CYS A 180 9.06 2.53 -3.24
CA CYS A 180 8.81 2.51 -4.67
C CYS A 180 8.02 3.75 -5.05
N SER A 181 8.57 4.60 -5.89
CA SER A 181 7.91 5.79 -6.44
C SER A 181 7.60 5.57 -7.91
N MET A 182 6.32 5.61 -8.27
CA MET A 182 5.86 5.35 -9.62
C MET A 182 5.52 6.65 -10.32
N ASN A 183 6.23 6.90 -11.42
CA ASN A 183 6.11 8.10 -12.21
C ASN A 183 5.52 7.78 -13.58
N LYS A 184 4.58 8.61 -14.04
CA LYS A 184 4.06 8.63 -15.41
C LYS A 184 4.51 9.95 -16.03
N GLU A 185 5.24 9.88 -17.15
CA GLU A 185 5.71 11.09 -17.87
C GLU A 185 6.45 12.09 -16.95
N GLY A 186 7.24 11.59 -15.99
CA GLY A 186 7.97 12.40 -15.01
C GLY A 186 7.13 12.92 -13.84
N GLN A 187 5.82 12.65 -13.80
CA GLN A 187 4.94 13.02 -12.69
C GLN A 187 4.72 11.85 -11.74
N LEU A 188 4.89 12.09 -10.44
CA LEU A 188 4.57 11.11 -9.40
C LEU A 188 3.06 10.84 -9.34
N ILE A 189 2.67 9.57 -9.56
CA ILE A 189 1.26 9.14 -9.47
C ILE A 189 0.99 8.20 -8.30
N ASN A 190 1.99 7.46 -7.83
CA ASN A 190 1.83 6.54 -6.71
C ASN A 190 3.16 6.37 -5.94
N GLN A 191 3.08 6.19 -4.63
CA GLN A 191 4.24 5.80 -3.83
C GLN A 191 3.85 4.68 -2.86
N VAL A 192 4.62 3.59 -2.89
CA VAL A 192 4.50 2.44 -1.98
C VAL A 192 5.72 2.42 -1.08
N THR A 193 5.53 2.25 0.22
CA THR A 193 6.59 1.89 1.17
C THR A 193 6.26 0.53 1.76
N LEU A 194 7.22 -0.38 1.68
CA LEU A 194 7.12 -1.75 2.19
C LEU A 194 8.18 -1.94 3.27
N ILE A 195 7.77 -2.52 4.40
CA ILE A 195 8.66 -2.90 5.49
C ILE A 195 8.58 -4.41 5.65
N PHE A 196 9.69 -5.11 5.49
CA PHE A 196 9.75 -6.56 5.54
C PHE A 196 10.06 -7.10 6.94
N HIS A 197 9.50 -8.28 7.25
CA HIS A 197 9.92 -9.04 8.42
C HIS A 197 11.40 -9.42 8.32
N SER A 198 12.09 -9.50 9.46
CA SER A 198 13.44 -10.05 9.49
C SER A 198 13.41 -11.56 9.27
N ALA A 199 14.25 -12.06 8.36
CA ALA A 199 14.45 -13.49 8.17
C ALA A 199 15.02 -14.20 9.41
N ASP A 200 15.70 -13.49 10.33
CA ASP A 200 16.29 -14.05 11.55
C ASP A 200 15.27 -14.31 12.66
N THR A 201 14.01 -13.95 12.43
CA THR A 201 12.89 -14.31 13.32
C THR A 201 12.54 -15.79 13.12
N THR A 202 13.50 -16.68 13.37
CA THR A 202 13.21 -18.07 13.71
C THR A 202 12.49 -18.03 15.06
N CYS A 203 11.16 -18.10 15.04
CA CYS A 203 10.44 -18.43 16.27
C CYS A 203 10.90 -19.84 16.64
N GLN A 204 11.65 -19.95 17.73
CA GLN A 204 11.83 -21.25 18.39
C GLN A 204 10.41 -21.71 18.77
N LEU A 205 9.94 -22.75 18.10
CA LEU A 205 8.76 -23.52 18.50
C LEU A 205 9.06 -24.25 19.81
#